data_AF-C4MBQ4-F1
#
_entry.id   AF-C4MBQ4-F1
#
_cell.length_a   1.000
_cell.length_b   1.000
_cell.length_c   1.000
_cell.angle_alpha   90.00
_cell.angle_beta   90.00
_cell.angle_gamma   90.00
#
_symmetry.space_group_name_H-M   'P 1'
#
loop_
_entity.id
_entity.type
_entity.pdbx_description
1 polymer ?
#
loop_
_entity_poly.entity_id
_entity_poly.type
_entity_poly.pdbx_seq_one_letter_code
_entity_poly.pdbx_strand_id
1 'polypeptide(L)'
;MERFHFNPIPLNQYSRKLFPNIETFHIYNEEDEIFEDGRIIKYVIWYKVSYSRYLKEKEEMNECKNIAYTEEDRNTYGNTIPIEVNSLEDKCFYGCNIQSINIPTSISEIGDYCFEECSSLTPITIPSSITSFGKGCFYNCGCEEELKKNKSIPKNCFKK
;
A
#
# COMPACT_ATOMS: atom_id res chain seq x y z
N MET A 1 -21.29 -0.61 31.27
CA MET A 1 -20.06 -0.83 30.50
C MET A 1 -20.47 -1.01 29.05
N GLU A 2 -20.14 -0.05 28.20
CA GLU A 2 -20.23 -0.22 26.75
C GLU A 2 -19.45 -1.49 26.40
N ARG A 3 -20.14 -2.44 25.76
CA ARG A 3 -19.53 -3.69 25.36
C ARG A 3 -18.75 -3.38 24.09
N PHE A 4 -17.45 -3.66 24.08
CA PHE A 4 -16.63 -3.45 22.89
C PHE A 4 -17.20 -4.25 21.72
N HIS A 5 -17.49 -3.56 20.62
CA HIS A 5 -17.96 -4.16 19.36
C HIS A 5 -16.80 -4.47 18.39
N PHE A 6 -15.57 -4.11 18.79
CA PHE A 6 -14.32 -4.38 18.08
C PHE A 6 -13.20 -4.76 19.07
N ASN A 7 -12.17 -5.46 18.59
CA ASN A 7 -10.99 -5.80 19.39
C ASN A 7 -9.94 -4.69 19.31
N PRO A 8 -9.40 -4.22 20.45
CA PRO A 8 -8.37 -3.17 20.46
C PRO A 8 -6.96 -3.71 20.18
N ILE A 9 -6.79 -5.04 20.25
CA ILE A 9 -5.53 -5.78 20.08
C ILE A 9 -5.82 -7.13 19.42
N PRO A 10 -4.82 -7.82 18.85
CA PRO A 10 -4.98 -9.20 18.38
C PRO A 10 -5.55 -10.10 19.47
N LEU A 11 -6.51 -10.96 19.10
CA LEU A 11 -7.13 -11.92 20.01
C LEU A 11 -6.74 -13.35 19.62
N ASN A 12 -6.72 -14.23 20.61
CA ASN A 12 -6.62 -15.67 20.42
C ASN A 12 -7.89 -16.36 20.94
N GLN A 13 -8.03 -17.68 20.74
CA GLN A 13 -9.21 -18.45 21.22
C GLN A 13 -9.60 -18.20 22.68
N TYR A 14 -8.62 -17.96 23.57
CA TYR A 14 -8.88 -17.68 24.98
C TYR A 14 -9.39 -16.25 25.18
N SER A 15 -8.65 -15.24 24.68
CA SER A 15 -9.01 -13.84 24.87
C SER A 15 -10.28 -13.43 24.11
N ARG A 16 -10.59 -14.10 22.99
CA ARG A 16 -11.85 -13.94 22.23
C ARG A 16 -13.10 -14.13 23.07
N LYS A 17 -13.05 -14.98 24.11
CA LYS A 17 -14.16 -15.25 25.03
C LYS A 17 -14.54 -14.02 25.87
N LEU A 18 -13.60 -13.08 26.07
CA LEU A 18 -13.83 -11.84 26.81
C LEU A 18 -14.63 -10.80 25.99
N PHE A 19 -14.79 -11.02 24.69
CA PHE A 19 -15.46 -10.10 23.76
C PHE A 19 -16.67 -10.77 23.10
N PRO A 20 -17.73 -11.15 23.85
CA PRO A 20 -18.80 -11.99 23.34
C PRO A 20 -19.68 -11.36 22.24
N ASN A 21 -19.65 -10.03 22.07
CA ASN A 21 -20.48 -9.29 21.10
C ASN A 21 -19.65 -8.52 20.06
N ILE A 22 -18.41 -8.96 19.82
CA ILE A 22 -17.59 -8.41 18.74
C ILE A 22 -18.15 -8.87 17.39
N GLU A 23 -18.37 -7.89 16.52
CA GLU A 23 -18.92 -8.05 15.18
C GLU A 23 -17.96 -7.51 14.12
N THR A 24 -17.15 -6.50 14.49
CA THR A 24 -16.05 -5.99 13.67
C THR A 24 -14.72 -6.49 14.23
N PHE A 25 -13.94 -7.18 13.43
CA PHE A 25 -12.66 -7.75 13.86
C PHE A 25 -11.48 -7.03 13.21
N HIS A 26 -10.66 -6.41 14.04
CA HIS A 26 -9.44 -5.73 13.65
C HIS A 26 -8.30 -6.75 13.55
N ILE A 27 -7.71 -6.84 12.37
CA ILE A 27 -6.56 -7.71 12.08
C ILE A 27 -5.34 -6.81 11.89
N TYR A 28 -4.35 -6.96 12.74
CA TYR A 28 -3.17 -6.10 12.79
C TYR A 28 -1.99 -6.67 12.02
N ASN A 29 -1.90 -7.99 11.88
CA ASN A 29 -0.87 -8.70 11.12
C ASN A 29 -1.45 -9.89 10.34
N GLU A 30 -0.74 -10.36 9.32
CA GLU A 30 -1.12 -11.55 8.53
C GLU A 30 -1.22 -12.83 9.38
N GLU A 31 -0.49 -12.89 10.49
CA GLU A 31 -0.43 -14.04 11.40
C GLU A 31 -1.49 -14.00 12.51
N ASP A 32 -2.26 -12.92 12.62
CA ASP A 32 -3.30 -12.81 13.65
C ASP A 32 -4.37 -13.88 13.44
N GLU A 33 -4.85 -14.47 14.53
CA GLU A 33 -5.88 -15.51 14.47
C GLU A 33 -7.20 -14.94 13.92
N ILE A 34 -7.75 -15.59 12.90
CA ILE A 34 -9.04 -15.26 12.29
C ILE A 34 -10.09 -16.25 12.79
N PHE A 35 -11.27 -15.74 13.16
CA PHE A 35 -12.34 -16.54 13.75
C PHE A 35 -13.50 -16.70 12.76
N GLU A 36 -13.57 -17.85 12.10
CA GLU A 36 -14.64 -18.22 11.15
C GLU A 36 -15.86 -18.83 11.87
N ASP A 37 -16.29 -18.24 12.99
CA ASP A 37 -17.42 -18.74 13.79
C ASP A 37 -18.79 -18.17 13.35
N GLY A 38 -18.81 -17.40 12.26
CA GLY A 38 -20.00 -16.74 11.71
C GLY A 38 -20.50 -15.54 12.51
N ARG A 39 -19.80 -15.13 13.58
CA ARG A 39 -20.17 -13.96 14.40
C ARG A 39 -19.51 -12.68 13.91
N ILE A 40 -18.36 -12.80 13.28
CA ILE A 40 -17.66 -11.65 12.67
C ILE A 40 -18.29 -11.36 11.32
N ILE A 41 -18.77 -10.13 11.15
CA ILE A 41 -19.45 -9.68 9.93
C ILE A 41 -18.64 -8.67 9.14
N LYS A 42 -17.56 -8.13 9.72
CA LYS A 42 -16.66 -7.18 9.07
C LYS A 42 -15.24 -7.33 9.62
N TYR A 43 -14.27 -7.35 8.72
CA TYR A 43 -12.86 -7.22 9.06
C TYR A 43 -12.34 -5.81 8.80
N VAL A 44 -11.48 -5.32 9.69
CA VAL A 44 -10.68 -4.11 9.50
C VAL A 44 -9.22 -4.50 9.53
N ILE A 45 -8.59 -4.50 8.36
CA ILE A 45 -7.24 -4.99 8.13
C ILE A 45 -6.27 -3.82 8.16
N TRP A 46 -5.33 -3.85 9.10
CA TRP A 46 -4.38 -2.75 9.35
C TRP A 46 -3.02 -2.97 8.71
N TYR A 47 -2.61 -4.22 8.48
CA TYR A 47 -1.37 -4.51 7.79
C TYR A 47 -1.47 -4.19 6.29
N LYS A 48 -0.31 -4.10 5.64
CA LYS A 48 -0.19 -3.80 4.21
C LYS A 48 -0.80 -4.94 3.38
N VAL A 49 -1.70 -4.62 2.46
CA VAL A 49 -2.28 -5.58 1.50
C VAL A 49 -2.13 -5.10 0.07
N SER A 50 -2.02 -6.02 -0.88
CA SER A 50 -2.02 -5.67 -2.31
C SER A 50 -3.37 -5.10 -2.76
N TYR A 51 -3.38 -4.33 -3.84
CA TYR A 51 -4.62 -3.77 -4.39
C TYR A 51 -5.59 -4.86 -4.84
N SER A 52 -5.09 -5.95 -5.42
CA SER A 52 -5.87 -7.15 -5.74
C SER A 52 -6.54 -7.77 -4.52
N ARG A 53 -5.85 -7.85 -3.37
CA ARG A 53 -6.46 -8.34 -2.13
C ARG A 53 -7.51 -7.36 -1.63
N TYR A 54 -7.20 -6.06 -1.62
CA TYR A 54 -8.15 -5.03 -1.24
C TYR A 54 -9.47 -5.12 -2.02
N LEU A 55 -9.43 -5.37 -3.33
CA LEU A 55 -10.65 -5.50 -4.13
C LEU A 55 -11.54 -6.67 -3.64
N LYS A 56 -10.94 -7.82 -3.32
CA LYS A 56 -11.67 -8.97 -2.75
C LYS A 56 -12.28 -8.64 -1.39
N GLU A 57 -11.50 -7.99 -0.52
CA GLU A 57 -11.95 -7.55 0.80
C GLU A 57 -13.11 -6.56 0.71
N LYS A 58 -13.04 -5.63 -0.25
CA LYS A 58 -14.09 -4.63 -0.51
C LYS A 58 -15.40 -5.29 -0.93
N GLU A 59 -15.36 -6.34 -1.74
CA GLU A 59 -16.56 -7.12 -2.14
C GLU A 59 -17.24 -7.78 -0.94
N GLU A 60 -16.45 -8.21 0.05
CA GLU A 60 -16.93 -8.78 1.31
C GLU A 60 -17.31 -7.72 2.36
N MET A 61 -17.32 -6.43 1.99
CA MET A 61 -17.57 -5.28 2.89
C MET A 61 -16.53 -5.11 4.01
N ASN A 62 -15.35 -5.70 3.85
CA ASN A 62 -14.20 -5.51 4.73
C ASN A 62 -13.49 -4.20 4.40
N GLU A 63 -12.64 -3.75 5.32
CA GLU A 63 -11.93 -2.48 5.21
C GLU A 63 -10.41 -2.70 5.33
N CYS A 64 -9.65 -2.26 4.33
CA CYS A 64 -8.19 -2.28 4.37
C CYS A 64 -7.66 -0.86 4.60
N LYS A 65 -6.77 -0.69 5.58
CA LYS A 65 -6.23 0.61 5.96
C LYS A 65 -4.93 0.98 5.24
N ASN A 66 -4.20 -0.01 4.73
CA ASN A 66 -2.93 0.19 4.06
C ASN A 66 -2.87 -0.64 2.77
N ILE A 67 -3.12 0.02 1.64
CA ILE A 67 -3.23 -0.62 0.34
C ILE A 67 -1.97 -0.31 -0.47
N ALA A 68 -1.28 -1.34 -0.93
CA ALA A 68 -0.08 -1.23 -1.74
C ALA A 68 -0.36 -1.66 -3.19
N TYR A 69 0.19 -0.93 -4.15
CA TYR A 69 0.16 -1.32 -5.56
C TYR A 69 1.43 -2.08 -5.89
N THR A 70 1.26 -3.36 -6.19
CA THR A 70 2.36 -4.29 -6.48
C THR A 70 2.66 -4.34 -7.97
N GLU A 71 3.77 -5.00 -8.35
CA GLU A 71 4.04 -5.30 -9.75
C GLU A 71 2.94 -6.20 -10.37
N GLU A 72 2.42 -7.16 -9.59
CA GLU A 72 1.32 -8.05 -9.99
C GLU A 72 0.03 -7.26 -10.26
N ASP A 73 -0.27 -6.28 -9.40
CA ASP A 73 -1.40 -5.37 -9.59
C ASP A 73 -1.21 -4.54 -10.87
N ARG A 74 -0.01 -3.98 -11.10
CA ARG A 74 0.29 -3.25 -12.34
C ARG A 74 0.12 -4.13 -13.58
N ASN A 75 0.58 -5.38 -13.53
CA ASN A 75 0.43 -6.33 -14.64
C ASN A 75 -1.06 -6.66 -14.93
N THR A 76 -1.92 -6.58 -13.92
CA THR A 76 -3.35 -6.88 -14.02
C THR A 76 -4.20 -5.66 -14.41
N TYR A 77 -3.97 -4.52 -13.76
CA TYR A 77 -4.81 -3.32 -13.87
C TYR A 77 -4.15 -2.18 -14.66
N GLY A 78 -2.88 -2.33 -15.02
CA GLY A 78 -2.12 -1.38 -15.83
C GLY A 78 -1.38 -0.31 -15.01
N ASN A 79 -0.96 0.74 -15.70
CA ASN A 79 -0.08 1.77 -15.13
C ASN A 79 -0.81 2.89 -14.37
N THR A 80 -2.14 2.89 -14.38
CA THR A 80 -2.94 3.90 -13.68
C THR A 80 -3.06 3.50 -12.21
N ILE A 81 -2.42 4.26 -11.32
CA ILE A 81 -2.48 4.01 -9.87
C ILE A 81 -3.88 4.38 -9.34
N PRO A 82 -4.64 3.44 -8.75
CA PRO A 82 -5.95 3.72 -8.15
C PRO A 82 -5.86 4.68 -6.95
N ILE A 83 -6.89 5.51 -6.73
CA ILE A 83 -6.89 6.52 -5.66
C ILE A 83 -6.93 5.91 -4.25
N GLU A 84 -7.36 4.65 -4.13
CA GLU A 84 -7.39 3.93 -2.86
C GLU A 84 -6.01 3.45 -2.41
N VAL A 85 -5.02 3.41 -3.31
CA VAL A 85 -3.65 2.99 -3.00
C VAL A 85 -2.94 4.02 -2.14
N ASN A 86 -2.22 3.55 -1.13
CA ASN A 86 -1.40 4.34 -0.20
C ASN A 86 0.11 4.21 -0.44
N SER A 87 0.56 3.12 -1.04
CA SER A 87 1.98 2.88 -1.30
C SER A 87 2.22 2.17 -2.63
N LEU A 88 3.38 2.42 -3.24
CA LEU A 88 3.87 1.64 -4.38
C LEU A 88 4.94 0.69 -3.86
N GLU A 89 4.80 -0.60 -4.14
CA GLU A 89 5.78 -1.58 -3.65
C GLU A 89 7.11 -1.53 -4.41
N ASP A 90 8.07 -2.28 -3.88
CA ASP A 90 9.38 -2.50 -4.46
C ASP A 90 9.23 -2.96 -5.91
N LYS A 91 10.01 -2.35 -6.80
CA LYS A 91 10.04 -2.65 -8.25
C LYS A 91 8.68 -2.58 -8.95
N CYS A 92 7.67 -1.95 -8.36
CA CYS A 92 6.32 -1.90 -8.93
C CYS A 92 6.33 -1.46 -10.41
N PHE A 93 7.16 -0.49 -10.79
CA PHE A 93 7.34 -0.01 -12.17
C PHE A 93 8.76 -0.26 -12.72
N TYR A 94 9.52 -1.23 -12.20
CA TYR A 94 10.89 -1.49 -12.64
C TYR A 94 10.94 -1.74 -14.15
N GLY A 95 11.80 -1.00 -14.87
CA GLY A 95 12.00 -1.12 -16.32
C GLY A 95 10.78 -0.80 -17.17
N CYS A 96 9.75 -0.15 -16.62
CA CYS A 96 8.54 0.16 -17.37
C CYS A 96 8.81 1.20 -18.47
N ASN A 97 8.36 0.89 -19.69
CA ASN A 97 8.42 1.83 -20.82
C ASN A 97 7.23 2.80 -20.81
N ILE A 98 7.10 3.59 -19.74
CA ILE A 98 6.05 4.59 -19.56
C ILE A 98 6.59 6.00 -19.82
N GLN A 99 5.82 6.83 -20.51
CA GLN A 99 6.19 8.24 -20.75
C GLN A 99 5.70 9.16 -19.65
N SER A 100 4.56 8.87 -19.03
CA SER A 100 3.99 9.65 -17.95
C SER A 100 3.27 8.74 -16.96
N ILE A 101 3.24 9.18 -15.70
CA ILE A 101 2.44 8.58 -14.65
C ILE A 101 1.90 9.67 -13.74
N ASN A 102 0.64 9.54 -13.33
CA ASN A 102 0.05 10.37 -12.31
C ASN A 102 0.20 9.66 -10.97
N ILE A 103 0.97 10.24 -10.04
CA ILE A 103 1.09 9.73 -8.67
C ILE A 103 0.01 10.42 -7.81
N PRO A 104 -1.02 9.71 -7.34
CA PRO A 104 -2.08 10.32 -6.56
C PRO A 104 -1.59 10.84 -5.20
N THR A 105 -2.28 11.83 -4.64
CA THR A 105 -1.97 12.38 -3.31
C THR A 105 -2.29 11.43 -2.15
N SER A 106 -2.92 10.28 -2.44
CA SER A 106 -3.11 9.19 -1.48
C SER A 106 -1.81 8.43 -1.19
N ILE A 107 -0.82 8.52 -2.08
CA ILE A 107 0.47 7.83 -1.94
C ILE A 107 1.33 8.54 -0.90
N SER A 108 1.79 7.78 0.10
CA SER A 108 2.72 8.21 1.13
C SER A 108 4.10 7.53 1.03
N GLU A 109 4.21 6.41 0.31
CA GLU A 109 5.42 5.59 0.22
C GLU A 109 5.68 5.11 -1.22
N ILE A 110 6.93 5.20 -1.65
CA ILE A 110 7.45 4.60 -2.88
C ILE A 110 8.52 3.59 -2.49
N GLY A 111 8.36 2.33 -2.89
CA GLY A 111 9.28 1.23 -2.57
C GLY A 111 10.64 1.30 -3.26
N ASP A 112 11.51 0.36 -2.89
CA ASP A 112 12.85 0.23 -3.44
C ASP A 112 12.78 -0.04 -4.96
N TYR A 113 13.61 0.68 -5.72
CA TYR A 113 13.74 0.50 -7.16
C TYR A 113 12.43 0.65 -7.95
N CYS A 114 11.42 1.31 -7.38
CA CYS A 114 10.06 1.37 -7.92
C CYS A 114 10.00 1.84 -9.39
N PHE A 115 10.68 2.93 -9.75
CA PHE A 115 10.78 3.44 -11.12
C PHE A 115 12.20 3.30 -11.70
N GLU A 116 12.99 2.35 -11.17
CA GLU A 116 14.33 2.09 -11.70
C GLU A 116 14.24 1.71 -13.19
N GLU A 117 15.16 2.23 -14.01
CA GLU A 117 15.25 1.97 -15.46
C GLU A 117 13.99 2.36 -16.28
N CYS A 118 13.08 3.19 -15.74
CA CYS A 118 12.00 3.81 -16.51
C CYS A 118 12.53 4.90 -17.46
N SER A 119 13.33 4.53 -18.47
CA SER A 119 14.12 5.46 -19.28
C SER A 119 13.30 6.43 -20.13
N SER A 120 12.05 6.08 -20.43
CA SER A 120 11.13 6.92 -21.23
C SER A 120 10.33 7.92 -20.38
N LEU A 121 10.45 7.85 -19.05
CA LEU A 121 9.62 8.64 -18.15
C LEU A 121 9.97 10.12 -18.26
N THR A 122 9.01 10.91 -18.69
CA THR A 122 9.12 12.37 -18.73
C THR A 122 8.97 12.97 -17.33
N PRO A 123 9.34 14.23 -17.11
CA PRO A 123 9.26 14.85 -15.79
C PRO A 123 7.88 14.69 -15.16
N ILE A 124 7.87 14.14 -13.94
CA ILE A 124 6.66 13.93 -13.14
C ILE A 124 6.62 14.87 -11.94
N THR A 125 5.41 15.17 -11.48
CA THR A 125 5.19 15.86 -10.21
C THR A 125 5.25 14.85 -9.08
N ILE A 126 6.07 15.11 -8.06
CA ILE A 126 6.11 14.33 -6.82
C ILE A 126 5.17 15.00 -5.79
N PRO A 127 4.06 14.36 -5.40
CA PRO A 127 3.17 14.88 -4.36
C PRO A 127 3.89 15.10 -3.03
N SER A 128 3.48 16.13 -2.28
CA SER A 128 3.98 16.38 -0.93
C SER A 128 3.50 15.37 0.12
N SER A 129 2.56 14.49 -0.24
CA SER A 129 2.07 13.40 0.60
C SER A 129 3.10 12.29 0.78
N ILE A 130 4.06 12.16 -0.14
CA ILE A 130 5.10 11.13 -0.07
C ILE A 130 6.11 11.51 1.01
N THR A 131 6.17 10.69 2.05
CA THR A 131 7.05 10.86 3.20
C THR A 131 8.15 9.80 3.25
N SER A 132 7.99 8.68 2.53
CA SER A 132 8.94 7.58 2.48
C SER A 132 9.37 7.26 1.05
N PHE A 133 10.67 7.12 0.84
CA PHE A 133 11.28 6.80 -0.45
C PHE A 133 12.26 5.64 -0.29
N GLY A 134 12.04 4.60 -1.09
CA GLY A 134 12.92 3.46 -1.21
C GLY A 134 14.24 3.81 -1.89
N LYS A 135 15.24 2.97 -1.66
CA LYS A 135 16.54 3.03 -2.30
C LYS A 135 16.39 2.85 -3.81
N GLY A 136 17.07 3.71 -4.58
CA GLY A 136 17.13 3.60 -6.04
C GLY A 136 15.79 3.78 -6.75
N CYS A 137 14.74 4.27 -6.07
CA CYS A 137 13.39 4.30 -6.64
C CYS A 137 13.24 5.16 -7.90
N PHE A 138 14.20 6.02 -8.22
CA PHE A 138 14.27 6.81 -9.45
C PHE A 138 15.61 6.66 -10.19
N TYR A 139 16.39 5.63 -9.87
CA TYR A 139 17.69 5.42 -10.49
C TYR A 139 17.53 5.04 -11.96
N ASN A 140 18.25 5.74 -12.84
CA ASN A 140 18.21 5.56 -14.29
C ASN A 140 16.82 5.75 -14.92
N CYS A 141 15.94 6.56 -14.29
CA CYS A 141 14.67 6.96 -14.89
C CYS A 141 14.86 8.17 -15.84
N GLY A 142 13.97 8.33 -16.81
CA GLY A 142 14.09 9.34 -17.87
C GLY A 142 14.09 10.79 -17.38
N CYS A 143 13.60 11.05 -16.17
CA CYS A 143 13.54 12.37 -15.55
C CYS A 143 14.37 12.49 -14.26
N GLU A 144 15.36 11.61 -14.08
CA GLU A 144 16.24 11.60 -12.91
C GLU A 144 16.88 12.98 -12.63
N GLU A 145 17.36 13.66 -13.67
CA GLU A 145 18.03 14.97 -13.54
C GLU A 145 17.08 16.09 -13.09
N GLU A 146 15.80 16.04 -13.50
CA GLU A 146 14.76 16.94 -13.01
C GLU A 146 14.42 16.64 -11.55
N LEU A 147 14.25 15.36 -11.22
CA LEU A 147 13.92 14.92 -9.86
C LEU A 147 15.04 15.26 -8.87
N LYS A 148 16.32 15.20 -9.26
CA LYS A 148 17.46 15.64 -8.44
C LYS A 148 17.40 17.11 -8.00
N LYS A 149 16.64 17.96 -8.71
CA LYS A 149 16.43 19.37 -8.34
C LYS A 149 15.44 19.52 -7.17
N ASN A 150 14.61 18.52 -6.92
CA ASN A 150 13.67 18.52 -5.80
C ASN A 150 14.37 18.11 -4.49
N LYS A 151 14.48 19.08 -3.57
CA LYS A 151 15.15 18.89 -2.27
C LYS A 151 14.41 17.96 -1.32
N SER A 152 13.11 17.68 -1.55
CA SER A 152 12.35 16.73 -0.73
C SER A 152 12.67 15.28 -1.05
N ILE A 153 13.33 14.99 -2.18
CA ILE A 153 13.67 13.64 -2.60
C ILE A 153 15.06 13.26 -2.03
N PRO A 154 15.16 12.21 -1.22
CA PRO A 154 16.43 11.75 -0.66
C PRO A 154 17.45 11.34 -1.74
N LYS A 155 18.74 11.57 -1.50
CA LYS A 155 19.81 11.24 -2.46
C LYS A 155 19.93 9.74 -2.78
N ASN A 156 19.49 8.86 -1.88
CA ASN A 156 19.49 7.40 -2.10
C ASN A 156 18.48 6.96 -3.17
N CYS A 157 17.48 7.78 -3.51
CA CYS A 157 16.53 7.49 -4.58
C CYS A 157 17.20 7.37 -5.96
N PHE A 158 18.39 7.95 -6.11
CA PHE A 158 19.14 8.03 -7.37
C PHE A 158 20.42 7.19 -7.34
N LYS A 159 20.47 6.14 -6.51
CA LYS A 159 21.66 5.29 -6.34
C LYS A 159 21.28 3.81 -6.32
N LYS A 160 22.14 2.99 -6.92
CA LYS A 160 22.05 1.53 -6.90
C LYS A 160 22.21 0.92 -5.51
#